data_AF-A0A444JEE8-F1
#
_entry.id   AF-A0A444JEE8-F1
#
_cell.length_a   1.000
_cell.length_b   1.000
_cell.length_c   1.000
_cell.angle_alpha   90.00
_cell.angle_beta   90.00
_cell.angle_gamma   90.00
#
_symmetry.space_group_name_H-M   'P 1'
#
loop_
_entity.id
_entity.type
_entity.pdbx_description
1 polymer ?
#
loop_
_entity_poly.entity_id
_entity_poly.type
_entity_poly.pdbx_seq_one_letter_code
_entity_poly.pdbx_strand_id
1 'polypeptide(L)'
;MSDDSFTEVTNQSWFSRIGGAIKGIIFGFILFIIAFPLLFWNEGRAVKTYKTLKEGGGAVISVPADQVDANNEGKLVHLSGKATTEDVLTDPVFGVSDNALRLRRNVEMYQWQESSESETKKKLGGGTETVTTYSYSKEWSDSVIHSSGFKKSGEHQNPDSMPYVSEDQAATGSPWVPLPCPRPRSTESISLRPLL
;
A
#
# COMPACT_ATOMS: atom_id res chain seq x y z
N MET A 1 -0.08 1.60 31.72
CA MET A 1 0.57 1.46 30.41
C MET A 1 1.83 2.27 30.49
N SER A 2 2.97 1.59 30.61
CA SER A 2 4.27 2.25 30.66
C SER A 2 4.69 2.44 29.20
N ASP A 3 4.81 3.68 28.74
CA ASP A 3 5.32 3.97 27.41
C ASP A 3 6.80 3.56 27.37
N ASP A 4 7.12 2.42 26.74
CA ASP A 4 8.49 1.99 26.54
C ASP A 4 9.11 2.84 25.43
N SER A 5 9.86 3.86 25.86
CA SER A 5 10.55 4.77 24.96
C SER A 5 12.04 4.82 25.26
N PHE A 6 12.85 4.92 24.20
CA PHE A 6 14.30 5.02 24.26
C PHE A 6 14.76 6.25 23.49
N THR A 7 15.72 7.02 24.01
CA THR A 7 16.15 8.27 23.40
C THR A 7 17.64 8.26 23.04
N GLU A 8 17.97 8.57 21.78
CA GLU A 8 19.33 8.74 21.28
C GLU A 8 19.61 10.21 20.96
N VAL A 9 20.79 10.72 21.33
CA VAL A 9 21.17 12.13 21.14
C VAL A 9 22.39 12.24 20.24
N THR A 10 22.26 12.96 19.13
CA THR A 10 23.38 13.25 18.21
C THR A 10 23.65 14.76 18.12
N ASN A 11 24.91 15.13 17.93
CA ASN A 11 25.34 16.53 17.83
C ASN A 11 25.83 16.84 16.42
N GLN A 12 25.36 17.95 15.84
CA GLN A 12 25.83 18.43 14.53
C GLN A 12 26.52 19.79 14.63
N SER A 13 27.61 19.95 13.88
CA SER A 13 28.42 21.18 13.88
C SER A 13 27.87 22.23 12.91
N TRP A 14 28.07 23.50 13.28
CA TRP A 14 27.62 24.69 12.55
C TRP A 14 28.14 24.77 11.10
N PHE A 15 29.36 24.31 10.85
CA PHE A 15 29.98 24.33 9.51
C PHE A 15 29.30 23.36 8.51
N SER A 16 28.76 22.24 8.99
CA SER A 16 27.98 21.29 8.16
C SER A 16 26.66 21.92 7.66
N ARG A 17 26.08 22.81 8.46
CA ARG A 17 24.77 23.44 8.19
C ARG A 17 24.81 24.50 7.10
N ILE A 18 25.87 25.31 7.05
CA ILE A 18 25.99 26.42 6.08
C ILE A 18 26.28 25.91 4.67
N GLY A 19 27.11 24.86 4.54
CA GLY A 19 27.34 24.20 3.25
C GLY A 19 26.09 23.51 2.68
N GLY A 20 25.18 23.05 3.54
CA GLY A 20 23.89 22.47 3.14
C GLY A 20 22.88 23.51 2.64
N ALA A 21 22.84 24.70 3.26
CA ALA A 21 21.86 25.74 2.93
C ALA A 21 22.02 26.30 1.51
N ILE A 22 23.26 26.54 1.04
CA ILE A 22 23.52 27.03 -0.32
C ILE A 22 23.18 25.96 -1.38
N LYS A 23 23.43 24.68 -1.09
CA LYS A 23 23.01 23.57 -1.94
C LYS A 23 21.48 23.47 -2.03
N GLY A 24 20.76 23.79 -0.96
CA GLY A 24 19.31 23.82 -0.91
C GLY A 24 18.67 24.81 -1.89
N ILE A 25 19.29 25.98 -2.12
CA ILE A 25 18.77 27.00 -3.05
C ILE A 25 18.86 26.51 -4.50
N ILE A 26 20.01 25.98 -4.91
CA ILE A 26 20.20 25.44 -6.27
C ILE A 26 19.26 24.26 -6.50
N PHE A 27 19.14 23.38 -5.52
CA PHE A 27 18.22 22.25 -5.58
C PHE A 27 16.75 22.70 -5.68
N GLY A 28 16.34 23.70 -4.91
CA GLY A 28 15.00 24.28 -4.98
C GLY A 28 14.67 24.89 -6.34
N PHE A 29 15.64 25.56 -6.97
CA PHE A 29 15.47 26.10 -8.32
C PHE A 29 15.32 25.01 -9.38
N ILE A 30 16.10 23.93 -9.27
CA ILE A 30 15.97 22.75 -10.15
C ILE A 30 14.58 22.12 -9.98
N LEU A 31 14.13 21.90 -8.74
CA LEU A 31 12.79 21.37 -8.47
C LEU A 31 11.68 22.28 -9.02
N PHE A 32 11.84 23.60 -8.93
CA PHE A 32 10.88 24.56 -9.48
C PHE A 32 10.73 24.39 -11.00
N ILE A 33 11.84 24.29 -11.74
CA ILE A 33 11.79 24.07 -13.20
C ILE A 33 11.15 22.71 -13.53
N ILE A 34 11.51 21.65 -12.81
CA ILE A 34 10.99 20.29 -13.04
C ILE A 34 9.50 20.17 -12.68
N ALA A 35 9.00 20.97 -11.73
CA ALA A 35 7.61 20.94 -11.32
C ALA A 35 6.65 21.24 -12.48
N PHE A 36 6.98 22.16 -13.39
CA PHE A 36 6.10 22.51 -14.51
C PHE A 36 5.90 21.36 -15.52
N PRO A 37 6.97 20.71 -16.06
CA PRO A 37 6.80 19.52 -16.88
C PRO A 37 6.06 18.38 -16.17
N LEU A 38 6.34 18.14 -14.87
CA LEU A 38 5.64 17.12 -14.09
C LEU A 38 4.15 17.41 -13.95
N LEU A 39 3.78 18.66 -13.64
CA LEU A 39 2.39 19.09 -13.55
C LEU A 39 1.70 18.99 -14.92
N PHE A 40 2.34 19.46 -15.98
CA PHE A 40 1.79 19.37 -17.33
C PHE A 40 1.59 17.93 -17.79
N TRP A 41 2.54 17.03 -17.49
CA TRP A 41 2.37 15.61 -17.79
C TRP A 41 1.21 15.00 -16.97
N ASN A 42 1.12 15.34 -15.69
CA ASN A 42 0.04 14.85 -14.83
C ASN A 42 -1.34 15.34 -15.30
N GLU A 43 -1.49 16.64 -15.57
CA GLU A 43 -2.72 17.25 -16.08
C GLU A 43 -3.08 16.73 -17.47
N GLY A 44 -2.11 16.66 -18.37
CA GLY A 44 -2.32 16.12 -19.72
C GLY A 44 -2.82 14.68 -19.70
N ARG A 45 -2.29 13.85 -18.79
CA ARG A 45 -2.78 12.48 -18.60
C ARG A 45 -4.21 12.46 -18.04
N ALA A 46 -4.52 13.31 -17.07
CA ALA A 46 -5.86 13.39 -16.49
C ALA A 46 -6.91 13.82 -17.52
N VAL A 47 -6.62 14.88 -18.31
CA VAL A 47 -7.51 15.37 -19.36
C VAL A 47 -7.68 14.35 -20.47
N LYS A 48 -6.59 13.70 -20.92
CA LYS A 48 -6.67 12.66 -21.95
C LYS A 48 -7.53 11.48 -21.48
N THR A 49 -7.32 11.03 -20.25
CA THR A 49 -8.11 9.93 -19.66
C THR A 49 -9.58 10.31 -19.57
N TYR A 50 -9.89 11.52 -19.11
CA TYR A 50 -11.27 12.00 -19.03
C TYR A 50 -11.96 12.04 -20.40
N LYS A 51 -11.29 12.57 -21.43
CA LYS A 51 -11.84 12.60 -22.80
C LYS A 51 -12.07 11.19 -23.33
N THR A 52 -11.08 10.31 -23.19
CA THR A 52 -11.20 8.91 -23.63
C THR A 52 -12.31 8.15 -22.89
N LEU A 53 -12.48 8.35 -21.58
CA LEU A 53 -13.57 7.74 -20.83
C LEU A 53 -14.94 8.33 -21.20
N LYS A 54 -15.01 9.62 -21.50
CA LYS A 54 -16.25 10.26 -21.95
C LYS A 54 -16.66 9.77 -23.35
N GLU A 55 -15.71 9.68 -24.26
CA GLU A 55 -15.90 9.15 -25.60
C GLU A 55 -16.26 7.65 -25.56
N GLY A 56 -15.51 6.85 -24.80
CA GLY A 56 -15.78 5.42 -24.62
C GLY A 56 -17.09 5.15 -23.89
N GLY A 57 -17.39 5.89 -22.83
CA GLY A 57 -18.63 5.76 -22.06
C GLY A 57 -19.88 6.16 -22.84
N GLY A 58 -19.77 7.12 -23.77
CA GLY A 58 -20.87 7.46 -24.69
C GLY A 58 -21.06 6.46 -25.84
N ALA A 59 -20.02 5.69 -26.17
CA ALA A 59 -20.04 4.71 -27.25
C ALA A 59 -20.33 3.27 -26.77
N VAL A 60 -20.44 3.03 -25.46
CA VAL A 60 -20.65 1.69 -24.90
C VAL A 60 -22.09 1.23 -25.08
N ILE A 61 -22.27 0.02 -25.57
CA ILE A 61 -23.59 -0.61 -25.71
C ILE A 61 -23.72 -1.70 -24.65
N SER A 62 -24.77 -1.65 -23.84
CA SER A 62 -25.06 -2.74 -22.91
C SER A 62 -25.71 -3.91 -23.66
N VAL A 63 -25.13 -5.10 -23.55
CA VAL A 63 -25.58 -6.31 -24.23
C VAL A 63 -25.88 -7.43 -23.24
N PRO A 64 -26.79 -8.38 -23.59
CA PRO A 64 -26.98 -9.60 -22.83
C PRO A 64 -25.68 -10.42 -22.74
N ALA A 65 -25.45 -11.09 -21.61
CA ALA A 65 -24.25 -11.92 -21.41
C ALA A 65 -24.39 -13.34 -21.99
N ASP A 66 -25.60 -13.75 -22.35
CA ASP A 66 -25.95 -15.11 -22.79
C ASP A 66 -25.83 -15.31 -24.32
N GLN A 67 -25.68 -14.24 -25.10
CA GLN A 67 -25.70 -14.31 -26.56
C GLN A 67 -24.69 -13.37 -27.20
N VAL A 68 -24.05 -13.85 -28.28
CA VAL A 68 -23.15 -13.05 -29.11
C VAL A 68 -23.93 -12.53 -30.32
N ASP A 69 -24.03 -11.22 -30.46
CA ASP A 69 -24.67 -10.56 -31.60
C ASP A 69 -23.61 -9.97 -32.54
N ALA A 70 -23.51 -10.53 -33.76
CA ALA A 70 -22.57 -10.09 -34.78
C ALA A 70 -22.76 -8.62 -35.20
N ASN A 71 -23.94 -8.02 -34.95
CA ASN A 71 -24.18 -6.60 -35.22
C ASN A 71 -23.41 -5.65 -34.29
N ASN A 72 -22.80 -6.17 -33.22
CA ASN A 72 -22.00 -5.40 -32.28
C ASN A 72 -20.48 -5.54 -32.50
N GLU A 73 -20.07 -6.21 -33.58
CA GLU A 73 -18.66 -6.36 -33.94
C GLU A 73 -17.97 -4.99 -34.11
N GLY A 74 -16.76 -4.85 -33.55
CA GLY A 74 -16.01 -3.58 -33.55
C GLY A 74 -16.57 -2.47 -32.65
N LYS A 75 -17.65 -2.71 -31.88
CA LYS A 75 -18.20 -1.74 -30.92
C LYS A 75 -17.72 -2.03 -29.50
N LEU A 76 -17.66 -0.98 -28.67
CA LEU A 76 -17.44 -1.16 -27.24
C LEU A 76 -18.73 -1.68 -26.60
N VAL A 77 -18.67 -2.87 -25.99
CA VAL A 77 -19.82 -3.48 -25.32
C VAL A 77 -19.58 -3.60 -23.83
N HIS A 78 -20.65 -3.49 -23.06
CA HIS A 78 -20.70 -3.76 -21.63
C HIS A 78 -21.72 -4.86 -21.39
N LEU A 79 -21.37 -5.85 -20.58
CA LEU A 79 -22.29 -6.90 -20.17
C LEU A 79 -22.18 -7.08 -18.66
N SER A 80 -23.29 -7.46 -18.05
CA SER A 80 -23.36 -7.79 -16.63
C SER A 80 -24.17 -9.07 -16.50
N GLY A 81 -23.73 -9.96 -15.62
CA GLY A 81 -24.34 -11.26 -15.41
C GLY A 81 -23.88 -11.87 -14.10
N LYS A 82 -24.59 -12.91 -13.67
CA LYS A 82 -24.21 -13.66 -12.47
C LYS A 82 -22.97 -14.50 -12.79
N ALA A 83 -21.86 -14.22 -12.11
CA ALA A 83 -20.70 -15.09 -12.14
C ALA A 83 -20.97 -16.32 -11.25
N THR A 84 -20.88 -17.51 -11.84
CA THR A 84 -21.08 -18.80 -11.15
C THR A 84 -19.94 -19.73 -11.49
N THR A 85 -19.68 -20.69 -10.62
CA THR A 85 -18.66 -21.73 -10.82
C THR A 85 -19.16 -23.03 -10.22
N GLU A 86 -18.70 -24.16 -10.75
CA GLU A 86 -18.88 -25.48 -10.16
C GLU A 86 -17.68 -25.86 -9.27
N ASP A 87 -16.60 -25.07 -9.31
CA ASP A 87 -15.39 -25.31 -8.52
C ASP A 87 -15.69 -25.15 -7.02
N VAL A 88 -15.13 -26.05 -6.22
CA VAL A 88 -15.10 -25.95 -4.76
C VAL A 88 -13.67 -25.62 -4.34
N LEU A 89 -13.47 -24.42 -3.78
CA LEU A 89 -12.17 -23.96 -3.32
C LEU A 89 -11.98 -24.37 -1.87
N THR A 90 -10.76 -24.80 -1.51
CA THR A 90 -10.47 -25.35 -0.18
C THR A 90 -9.19 -24.78 0.39
N ASP A 91 -9.25 -24.28 1.62
CA ASP A 91 -8.11 -24.00 2.47
C ASP A 91 -7.79 -25.24 3.31
N PRO A 92 -6.74 -26.02 2.94
CA PRO A 92 -6.42 -27.25 3.65
C PRO A 92 -5.84 -27.01 5.05
N VAL A 93 -5.37 -25.80 5.36
CA VAL A 93 -4.77 -25.46 6.66
C VAL A 93 -5.84 -25.31 7.72
N PHE A 94 -6.95 -24.65 7.39
CA PHE A 94 -8.05 -24.39 8.32
C PHE A 94 -9.31 -25.25 8.05
N GLY A 95 -9.27 -26.11 7.03
CA GLY A 95 -10.37 -27.01 6.70
C GLY A 95 -11.61 -26.28 6.16
N VAL A 96 -11.45 -25.08 5.62
CA VAL A 96 -12.55 -24.29 5.04
C VAL A 96 -12.71 -24.69 3.57
N SER A 97 -13.94 -24.97 3.16
CA SER A 97 -14.25 -25.35 1.78
C SER A 97 -15.59 -24.77 1.36
N ASP A 98 -15.66 -24.18 0.17
CA ASP A 98 -16.89 -23.58 -0.35
C ASP A 98 -16.94 -23.55 -1.88
N ASN A 99 -18.16 -23.54 -2.44
CA ASN A 99 -18.38 -23.30 -3.87
C ASN A 99 -18.27 -21.79 -4.13
N ALA A 100 -17.07 -21.35 -4.47
CA ALA A 100 -16.73 -19.93 -4.57
C ALA A 100 -15.86 -19.63 -5.79
N LEU A 101 -16.04 -18.43 -6.36
CA LEU A 101 -15.19 -17.93 -7.45
C LEU A 101 -13.76 -17.64 -6.99
N ARG A 102 -13.60 -17.29 -5.71
CA ARG A 102 -12.32 -16.94 -5.09
C ARG A 102 -12.35 -17.24 -3.60
N LEU A 103 -11.28 -17.84 -3.09
CA LEU A 103 -11.05 -18.06 -1.66
C LEU A 103 -9.74 -17.38 -1.29
N ARG A 104 -9.78 -16.50 -0.29
CA ARG A 104 -8.59 -15.77 0.18
C ARG A 104 -8.41 -15.95 1.68
N ARG A 105 -7.28 -16.50 2.07
CA ARG A 105 -6.79 -16.47 3.45
C ARG A 105 -5.94 -15.22 3.64
N ASN A 106 -6.38 -14.31 4.51
CA ASN A 106 -5.58 -13.17 4.94
C ASN A 106 -5.01 -13.48 6.33
N VAL A 107 -3.69 -13.51 6.46
CA VAL A 107 -2.98 -13.75 7.72
C VAL A 107 -2.31 -12.46 8.16
N GLU A 108 -2.50 -12.11 9.43
CA GLU A 108 -1.73 -11.08 10.12
C GLU A 108 -1.11 -11.67 11.40
N MET A 109 0.03 -11.15 11.83
CA MET A 109 0.68 -11.49 13.10
C MET A 109 0.74 -10.27 13.99
N TYR A 110 0.31 -10.43 15.25
CA TYR A 110 0.39 -9.39 16.26
C TYR A 110 1.80 -9.37 16.86
N GLN A 111 2.58 -8.35 16.53
CA GLN A 111 4.02 -8.31 16.78
C GLN A 111 4.47 -6.89 17.10
N TRP A 112 5.66 -6.75 17.68
CA TRP A 112 6.24 -5.44 17.98
C TRP A 112 6.60 -4.66 16.71
N GLN A 113 6.34 -3.37 16.74
CA GLN A 113 6.73 -2.37 15.76
C GLN A 113 7.48 -1.25 16.49
N GLU A 114 8.69 -0.92 16.02
CA GLU A 114 9.44 0.25 16.46
C GLU A 114 9.04 1.46 15.61
N SER A 115 8.64 2.56 16.26
CA SER A 115 8.46 3.86 15.64
C SER A 115 9.54 4.81 16.13
N SER A 116 10.02 5.72 15.29
CA SER A 116 11.05 6.70 15.66
C SER A 116 10.62 8.12 15.31
N GLU A 117 10.75 9.03 16.27
CA GLU A 117 10.51 10.46 16.08
C GLU A 117 11.79 11.24 16.42
N SER A 118 12.11 12.30 15.67
CA SER A 118 13.34 13.08 15.89
C SER A 118 13.06 14.57 16.03
N GLU A 119 13.52 15.17 17.12
CA GLU A 119 13.46 16.60 17.37
C GLU A 119 14.86 17.23 17.32
N THR A 120 15.00 18.38 16.66
CA THR A 120 16.27 19.12 16.64
C THR A 120 16.19 20.44 17.41
N LYS A 121 17.05 20.61 18.41
CA LYS A 121 17.11 21.80 19.29
C LYS A 121 18.43 22.55 19.12
N LYS A 122 18.38 23.88 19.15
CA LYS A 122 19.60 24.73 19.08
C LYS A 122 20.23 24.83 20.47
N LYS A 123 21.53 24.63 20.57
CA LYS A 123 22.30 24.83 21.82
C LYS A 123 22.76 26.29 21.93
N LEU A 124 22.80 26.80 23.17
CA LEU A 124 23.52 28.03 23.52
C LEU A 124 25.01 27.79 23.20
N GLY A 125 25.50 28.39 22.10
CA GLY A 125 26.85 28.12 21.58
C GLY A 125 26.92 27.70 20.09
N GLY A 126 25.79 27.69 19.37
CA GLY A 126 25.76 27.57 17.90
C GLY A 126 25.69 26.13 17.32
N GLY A 127 25.76 25.11 18.17
CA GLY A 127 25.50 23.70 17.81
C GLY A 127 24.01 23.34 17.79
N THR A 128 23.68 22.17 17.25
CA THR A 128 22.34 21.55 17.36
C THR A 128 22.42 20.18 17.98
N GLU A 129 21.40 19.88 18.79
CA GLU A 129 21.10 18.57 19.35
C GLU A 129 19.97 17.94 18.56
N THR A 130 20.12 16.72 18.09
CA THR A 130 19.01 15.93 17.55
C THR A 130 18.72 14.82 18.54
N VAL A 131 17.49 14.81 19.05
CA VAL A 131 16.95 13.84 20.01
C VAL A 131 16.01 12.93 19.25
N THR A 132 16.39 11.66 19.08
CA THR A 132 15.55 10.64 18.45
C THR A 132 14.93 9.77 19.52
N THR A 133 13.60 9.75 19.60
CA THR A 133 12.83 8.89 20.51
C THR A 133 12.29 7.72 19.73
N TYR A 134 12.63 6.51 20.17
CA TYR A 134 12.09 5.25 19.69
C TYR A 134 10.97 4.80 20.63
N SER A 135 9.81 4.44 20.08
CA SER A 135 8.66 3.91 20.80
C SER A 135 8.29 2.54 20.24
N TYR A 136 7.72 1.68 21.09
CA TYR A 136 7.36 0.32 20.71
C TYR A 136 5.89 0.06 20.99
N SER A 137 5.18 -0.40 19.98
CA SER A 137 3.77 -0.81 20.04
C SER A 137 3.64 -2.20 19.45
N LYS A 138 2.66 -2.98 19.93
CA LYS A 138 2.27 -4.20 19.21
C LYS A 138 1.18 -3.85 18.20
N GLU A 139 1.41 -4.27 16.96
CA GLU A 139 0.54 -4.01 15.84
C GLU A 139 0.35 -5.30 15.03
N TRP A 140 -0.77 -5.36 14.30
CA TRP A 140 -1.02 -6.45 13.37
C TRP A 140 -0.36 -6.11 12.04
N SER A 141 0.43 -7.05 11.52
CA SER A 141 1.11 -6.92 10.25
C SER A 141 0.91 -8.16 9.39
N ASP A 142 0.76 -7.97 8.08
CA ASP A 142 0.64 -9.03 7.08
C ASP A 142 1.98 -9.70 6.72
N SER A 143 3.07 -9.24 7.34
CA SER A 143 4.44 -9.69 7.10
C SER A 143 5.25 -9.69 8.40
N VAL A 144 6.39 -10.39 8.39
CA VAL A 144 7.29 -10.44 9.56
C VAL A 144 7.98 -9.09 9.74
N ILE A 145 7.87 -8.50 10.93
CA ILE A 145 8.70 -7.35 11.34
C ILE A 145 9.94 -7.92 12.03
N HIS A 146 11.08 -7.79 11.37
CA HIS A 146 12.38 -8.22 11.90
C HIS A 146 12.81 -7.34 13.08
N SER A 147 12.55 -7.83 14.29
CA SER A 147 12.94 -7.17 15.54
C SER A 147 14.45 -7.08 15.77
N SER A 148 15.27 -7.79 14.97
CA SER A 148 16.74 -7.71 15.05
C SER A 148 17.28 -6.30 14.77
N GLY A 149 16.53 -5.47 14.04
CA GLY A 149 16.87 -4.08 13.75
C GLY A 149 16.47 -3.08 14.85
N PHE A 150 15.70 -3.52 15.85
CA PHE A 150 15.21 -2.63 16.90
C PHE A 150 16.34 -2.18 17.83
N LYS A 151 16.26 -0.92 18.29
CA LYS A 151 17.20 -0.34 19.25
C LYS A 151 17.16 -1.06 20.59
N LYS A 152 15.99 -1.57 20.99
CA LYS A 152 15.78 -2.44 22.16
C LYS A 152 15.24 -3.81 21.76
N SER A 153 15.91 -4.49 20.83
CA SER A 153 15.51 -5.83 20.37
C SER A 153 15.42 -6.88 21.47
N GLY A 154 16.22 -6.78 22.54
CA GLY A 154 16.22 -7.73 23.66
C GLY A 154 14.89 -7.81 24.43
N GLU A 155 14.11 -6.74 24.46
CA GLU A 155 12.82 -6.64 25.18
C GLU A 155 11.62 -6.72 24.21
N HIS A 156 11.86 -6.62 22.90
CA HIS A 156 10.84 -6.50 21.86
C HIS A 156 11.04 -7.53 20.74
N GLN A 157 11.16 -8.81 21.12
CA GLN A 157 11.41 -9.88 20.17
C GLN A 157 10.13 -10.29 19.42
N ASN A 158 10.27 -10.41 18.10
CA ASN A 158 9.27 -10.99 17.21
C ASN A 158 9.74 -12.36 16.70
N PRO A 159 8.82 -13.27 16.36
CA PRO A 159 9.16 -14.50 15.65
C PRO A 159 9.86 -14.21 14.30
N ASP A 160 10.80 -15.08 13.91
CA ASP A 160 11.53 -14.94 12.64
C ASP A 160 10.67 -15.27 11.40
N SER A 161 9.52 -15.93 11.60
CA SER A 161 8.61 -16.33 10.54
C SER A 161 7.16 -16.31 11.01
N MET A 162 6.23 -16.15 10.06
CA MET A 162 4.80 -16.33 10.33
C MET A 162 4.46 -17.84 10.26
N PRO A 163 3.71 -18.39 11.22
CA PRO A 163 3.28 -19.80 11.19
C PRO A 163 2.39 -20.15 10.00
N TYR A 164 1.65 -19.16 9.49
CA TYR A 164 0.76 -19.28 8.34
C TYR A 164 1.03 -18.12 7.37
N VAL A 165 0.78 -18.36 6.09
CA VAL A 165 0.93 -17.35 5.04
C VAL A 165 -0.41 -17.07 4.39
N SER A 166 -0.62 -15.83 3.96
CA SER A 166 -1.79 -15.48 3.14
C SER A 166 -1.77 -16.26 1.82
N GLU A 167 -2.96 -16.64 1.35
CA GLU A 167 -3.13 -17.44 0.14
C GLU A 167 -4.36 -16.99 -0.62
N ASP A 168 -4.31 -17.11 -1.95
CA ASP A 168 -5.36 -16.65 -2.85
C ASP A 168 -5.58 -17.69 -3.93
N GLN A 169 -6.78 -18.27 -3.95
CA GLN A 169 -7.20 -19.27 -4.92
C GLN A 169 -8.36 -18.71 -5.73
N ALA A 170 -8.35 -18.95 -7.04
CA ALA A 170 -9.44 -18.59 -7.94
C ALA A 170 -9.94 -19.84 -8.66
N ALA A 171 -11.25 -19.88 -8.95
CA ALA A 171 -11.86 -20.90 -9.79
C ALA A 171 -11.18 -20.92 -11.18
N THR A 172 -10.81 -22.10 -11.65
CA THR A 172 -10.15 -22.28 -12.97
C THR A 172 -11.16 -22.40 -14.10
N GLY A 173 -12.42 -22.73 -13.78
CA GLY A 173 -13.50 -22.89 -14.74
C GLY A 173 -14.16 -21.61 -15.25
N SER A 174 -13.67 -20.40 -14.92
CA SER A 174 -14.20 -19.18 -15.53
C SER A 174 -13.69 -19.07 -16.97
N PRO A 175 -14.55 -19.17 -18.01
CA PRO A 175 -14.13 -19.02 -19.41
C PRO A 175 -13.56 -17.62 -19.71
N TRP A 176 -13.72 -16.70 -18.77
CA TRP A 176 -13.11 -15.38 -18.77
C TRP A 176 -11.86 -15.44 -17.90
N VAL A 177 -10.68 -15.41 -18.53
CA VAL A 177 -9.47 -14.92 -17.85
C VAL A 177 -9.74 -13.44 -17.61
N PRO A 178 -10.01 -12.99 -16.37
CA PRO A 178 -10.14 -11.57 -16.14
C PRO A 178 -8.78 -10.95 -16.48
N LEU A 179 -8.77 -9.97 -17.38
CA LEU A 179 -7.62 -9.08 -17.51
C LEU A 179 -7.24 -8.64 -16.08
N PRO A 180 -5.95 -8.62 -15.72
CA PRO A 180 -5.53 -8.24 -14.37
C PRO A 180 -6.17 -6.90 -14.06
N CYS A 181 -7.17 -6.92 -13.17
CA CYS A 181 -7.88 -5.73 -12.77
C CYS A 181 -6.81 -4.81 -12.18
N PRO A 182 -6.62 -3.58 -12.69
CA PRO A 182 -5.66 -2.66 -12.11
C PRO A 182 -6.05 -2.52 -10.63
N ARG A 183 -5.14 -2.93 -9.74
CA ARG A 183 -5.37 -2.89 -8.29
C ARG A 183 -5.97 -1.51 -7.95
N PRO A 184 -7.12 -1.43 -7.27
CA PRO A 184 -7.59 -0.15 -6.77
C PRO A 184 -6.48 0.44 -5.90
N ARG A 185 -6.08 1.68 -6.20
CA ARG A 185 -4.96 2.38 -5.56
C ARG A 185 -5.18 2.63 -4.06
N SER A 186 -6.37 2.33 -3.56
CA SER A 186 -6.71 2.30 -2.15
C SER A 186 -7.81 1.27 -1.95
N THR A 187 -7.44 0.07 -1.50
CA THR A 187 -8.40 -0.75 -0.76
C THR A 187 -8.31 -0.22 0.66
N GLU A 188 -9.24 0.66 1.05
CA GLU A 188 -9.46 0.92 2.47
C GLU A 188 -10.09 -0.34 3.04
N SER A 189 -9.25 -1.24 3.56
CA SER A 189 -9.69 -2.33 4.42
C SER A 189 -10.14 -1.73 5.74
N ILE A 190 -11.44 -1.57 5.93
CA ILE A 190 -12.00 -1.32 7.27
C ILE A 190 -11.84 -2.63 8.06
N SER A 191 -10.73 -2.73 8.79
CA SER A 191 -10.48 -3.79 9.75
C SER A 191 -11.31 -3.52 11.00
N LEU A 192 -12.49 -4.13 11.08
CA LEU A 192 -13.26 -4.17 12.32
C LEU A 192 -12.58 -5.19 13.25
N ARG A 193 -11.69 -4.70 14.11
CA ARG A 193 -11.09 -5.50 15.18
C ARG A 193 -12.02 -5.49 16.41
N PRO A 194 -12.29 -6.65 17.04
CA PRO A 194 -12.94 -6.65 18.34
C PRO A 194 -12.00 -6.02 19.38
N LEU A 195 -12.55 -5.09 20.17
CA LEU A 195 -11.89 -4.56 21.36
C LEU A 195 -11.90 -5.67 22.42
N LEU A 196 -10.71 -6.23 22.68
CA LEU A 196 -10.43 -6.98 23.91
C LEU A 196 -9.64 -6.07 24.86
#